data_AF-A0ABD3M4T6-F1
#
_entry.id   AF-A0ABD3M4T6-F1
#
_cell.length_a   1.000
_cell.length_b   1.000
_cell.length_c   1.000
_cell.angle_alpha   90.00
_cell.angle_beta   90.00
_cell.angle_gamma   90.00
#
_symmetry.space_group_name_H-M   'P 1'
#
loop_
_entity.id
_entity.type
_entity.pdbx_description
1 polymer ?
#
loop_
_entity_poly.entity_id
_entity_poly.type
_entity_poly.pdbx_seq_one_letter_code
_entity_poly.pdbx_strand_id
1 'polypeptide(L)'
;MTTTRWPLLLPLYKTMVNLLSLALVVALFSTVPLSTSGFSASSMNLAANRRLVERSPTTAFYHPPAFDRAVECVSNYGLCDLDELVELSAELEKYQGGFYEDGQEACEKEINDRNDLAETLLLQGELRERDHYIKEGNLFAYDVKADKDMHDREVFFDRISPSLDI
;
A
#
# COMPACT_ATOMS: atom_id res chain seq x y z
N MET A 1 28.25 6.98 -53.86
CA MET A 1 29.34 7.96 -53.69
C MET A 1 28.66 9.25 -53.26
N THR A 2 28.80 9.82 -52.07
CA THR A 2 29.88 9.94 -51.06
C THR A 2 29.21 10.16 -49.69
N THR A 3 29.37 9.32 -48.66
CA THR A 3 30.44 9.29 -47.64
C THR A 3 30.93 10.65 -47.14
N THR A 4 30.58 11.02 -45.90
CA THR A 4 31.47 11.72 -44.96
C THR A 4 31.19 11.26 -43.53
N ARG A 5 32.29 11.05 -42.80
CA ARG A 5 32.43 10.49 -41.44
C ARG A 5 32.55 11.62 -40.40
N TRP A 6 31.91 11.44 -39.23
CA TRP A 6 32.32 11.62 -37.81
C TRP A 6 33.66 12.32 -37.50
N PRO A 7 33.91 12.97 -36.31
CA PRO A 7 33.55 12.40 -34.98
C PRO A 7 33.39 13.34 -33.72
N LEU A 8 32.92 12.72 -32.62
CA LEU A 8 33.25 12.90 -31.18
C LEU A 8 33.07 14.25 -30.46
N LEU A 9 32.17 14.28 -29.45
CA LEU A 9 32.30 14.91 -28.11
C LEU A 9 31.08 14.47 -27.26
N LEU A 10 31.13 13.26 -26.69
CA LEU A 10 31.37 12.94 -25.27
C LEU A 10 30.31 13.45 -24.26
N PRO A 11 29.75 12.54 -23.43
CA PRO A 11 28.67 12.79 -22.47
C PRO A 11 29.22 13.30 -21.13
N LEU A 12 28.87 14.52 -20.71
CA LEU A 12 29.33 15.11 -19.44
C LEU A 12 28.28 15.98 -18.73
N TYR A 13 27.02 15.55 -18.70
CA TYR A 13 25.96 16.30 -17.99
C TYR A 13 25.38 15.57 -16.76
N LYS A 14 25.61 14.26 -16.61
CA LYS A 14 24.87 13.43 -15.63
C LYS A 14 25.42 13.41 -14.19
N THR A 15 26.39 14.26 -13.83
CA THR A 15 27.09 14.16 -12.52
C THR A 15 27.14 15.43 -11.66
N MET A 16 26.53 16.56 -12.06
CA MET A 16 26.73 17.84 -11.36
C MET A 16 25.59 18.34 -10.43
N VAL A 17 24.48 17.61 -10.27
CA VAL A 17 23.37 18.09 -9.40
C VAL A 17 23.33 17.41 -8.02
N ASN A 18 24.13 16.36 -7.80
CA ASN A 18 23.99 15.49 -6.63
C ASN A 18 24.94 15.78 -5.44
N LEU A 19 25.53 16.98 -5.36
CA LEU A 19 26.56 17.28 -4.34
C LEU A 19 26.38 18.60 -3.55
N LEU A 20 25.24 19.29 -3.63
CA LEU A 20 25.11 20.65 -3.06
C LEU A 20 23.94 20.89 -2.07
N SER A 21 23.36 19.87 -1.44
CA SER A 21 22.34 20.12 -0.39
C SER A 21 22.42 19.24 0.88
N LEU A 22 23.60 18.66 1.14
CA LEU A 22 23.93 18.05 2.43
C LEU A 22 24.76 19.05 3.28
N ALA A 23 24.16 20.12 3.82
CA ALA A 23 24.71 20.89 4.94
C ALA A 23 23.80 22.09 5.34
N LEU A 24 22.72 21.84 6.07
CA LEU A 24 22.03 22.75 7.02
C LEU A 24 20.79 21.97 7.47
N VAL A 25 20.54 21.57 8.72
CA VAL A 25 20.75 22.20 10.02
C VAL A 25 20.85 21.08 11.07
N VAL A 26 22.00 21.00 11.74
CA VAL A 26 22.14 20.30 13.03
C VAL A 26 21.97 21.35 14.12
N ALA A 27 20.81 21.34 14.77
CA ALA A 27 20.53 21.87 16.11
C ALA A 27 19.02 21.65 16.31
N LEU A 28 18.57 20.67 17.11
CA LEU A 28 18.51 20.76 18.55
C LEU A 28 18.40 19.35 19.14
N PHE A 29 19.49 18.86 19.73
CA PHE A 29 19.44 17.75 20.68
C PHE A 29 19.29 18.34 22.09
N SER A 30 18.13 18.13 22.71
CA SER A 30 17.99 18.18 24.17
C SER A 30 17.25 16.93 24.63
N THR A 31 18.06 15.93 24.98
CA THR A 31 17.93 15.01 26.13
C THR A 31 16.55 14.42 26.45
N VAL A 32 16.39 13.11 26.23
CA VAL A 32 15.48 12.25 27.01
C VAL A 32 16.28 11.08 27.61
N PRO A 33 16.10 10.79 28.91
CA PRO A 33 16.87 9.77 29.60
C PRO A 33 16.35 8.36 29.30
N LEU A 34 17.32 7.46 29.26
CA LEU A 34 17.18 6.00 29.30
C LEU A 34 16.45 5.59 30.59
N SER A 35 15.40 4.78 30.48
CA SER A 35 14.90 3.97 31.60
C SER A 35 14.56 2.57 31.12
N THR A 36 15.24 1.63 31.73
CA THR A 36 15.11 0.19 31.55
C THR A 36 14.01 -0.36 32.45
N SER A 37 13.57 -1.57 32.10
CA SER A 37 12.80 -2.55 32.88
C SER A 37 11.28 -2.61 32.66
N GLY A 38 10.80 -3.85 32.53
CA GLY A 38 9.42 -4.23 32.85
C GLY A 38 8.71 -5.05 31.77
N PHE A 39 8.95 -6.36 31.71
CA PHE A 39 7.99 -7.28 31.11
C PHE A 39 6.66 -7.19 31.87
N SER A 40 5.57 -6.88 31.17
CA SER A 40 4.23 -7.19 31.64
C SER A 40 3.32 -7.44 30.45
N ALA A 41 2.89 -8.69 30.30
CA ALA A 41 1.82 -9.06 29.40
C ALA A 41 0.50 -8.53 29.99
N SER A 42 -0.19 -7.68 29.25
CA SER A 42 -1.59 -7.35 29.49
C SER A 42 -2.25 -7.00 28.17
N SER A 43 -3.32 -7.74 27.89
CA SER A 43 -4.25 -7.61 26.77
C SER A 43 -4.62 -6.15 26.48
N MET A 44 -4.36 -5.69 25.25
CA MET A 44 -4.94 -4.45 24.77
C MET A 44 -6.37 -4.70 24.33
N ASN A 45 -7.33 -4.25 25.14
CA ASN A 45 -8.63 -3.85 24.62
C ASN A 45 -8.39 -2.68 23.66
N LEU A 46 -8.62 -2.92 22.37
CA LEU A 46 -8.59 -1.89 21.35
C LEU A 46 -9.78 -0.96 21.57
N ALA A 47 -9.60 0.05 22.42
CA ALA A 47 -10.49 1.20 22.48
C ALA A 47 -10.27 2.00 21.19
N ALA A 48 -11.05 1.66 20.16
CA ALA A 48 -11.14 2.41 18.93
C ALA A 48 -11.58 3.84 19.27
N ASN A 49 -10.62 4.77 19.23
CA ASN A 49 -10.88 6.20 19.34
C ASN A 49 -11.51 6.67 18.02
N ARG A 50 -12.80 6.37 17.85
CA ARG A 50 -13.62 6.81 16.72
C ARG A 50 -13.80 8.32 16.88
N ARG A 51 -12.95 9.11 16.22
CA ARG A 51 -13.25 10.52 15.99
C ARG A 51 -14.57 10.56 15.23
N LEU A 52 -15.65 10.89 15.94
CA LEU A 52 -16.93 11.24 15.35
C LEU A 52 -16.68 12.48 14.50
N VAL A 53 -16.60 12.28 13.18
CA VAL A 53 -16.75 13.36 12.21
C VAL A 53 -18.18 13.89 12.42
N GLU A 54 -18.26 15.08 12.99
CA GLU A 54 -19.50 15.79 13.26
C GLU A 54 -20.13 16.16 11.90
N ARG A 55 -21.04 15.31 11.41
CA ARG A 55 -21.80 15.53 10.17
C ARG A 55 -22.83 16.63 10.44
N SER A 56 -22.54 17.84 9.97
CA SER A 56 -23.44 19.00 9.97
C SER A 56 -24.73 18.70 9.16
N PRO A 57 -25.92 19.21 9.56
CA PRO A 57 -27.19 18.72 9.01
C PRO A 57 -27.64 19.43 7.72
N THR A 58 -27.88 18.60 6.70
CA THR A 58 -28.97 18.60 5.71
C THR A 58 -29.23 19.87 4.88
N THR A 59 -28.55 19.95 3.75
CA THR A 59 -29.25 19.95 2.44
C THR A 59 -29.25 18.51 1.96
N ALA A 60 -30.41 17.98 1.55
CA ALA A 60 -30.51 16.63 0.99
C ALA A 60 -29.87 16.62 -0.40
N PHE A 61 -28.54 16.69 -0.44
CA PHE A 61 -27.77 16.45 -1.64
C PHE A 61 -27.97 14.99 -2.01
N TYR A 62 -28.48 14.78 -3.22
CA TYR A 62 -28.66 13.44 -3.76
C TYR A 62 -27.27 12.89 -4.12
N HIS A 63 -26.59 12.34 -3.12
CA HIS A 63 -25.41 11.53 -3.36
C HIS A 63 -25.91 10.15 -3.81
N PRO A 64 -25.36 9.56 -4.89
CA PRO A 64 -25.74 8.21 -5.28
C PRO A 64 -25.49 7.27 -4.10
N PRO A 65 -26.43 6.37 -3.77
CA PRO A 65 -26.27 5.42 -2.67
C PRO A 65 -24.98 4.59 -2.79
N ALA A 66 -24.49 4.38 -4.03
CA ALA A 66 -23.22 3.74 -4.31
C ALA A 66 -22.00 4.47 -3.74
N PHE A 67 -22.03 5.80 -3.62
CA PHE A 67 -20.88 6.56 -3.11
C PHE A 67 -20.67 6.31 -1.61
N ASP A 68 -21.72 6.47 -0.80
CA ASP A 68 -21.64 6.22 0.64
C ASP A 68 -21.25 4.74 0.90
N ARG A 69 -21.80 3.81 0.11
CA ARG A 69 -21.46 2.39 0.21
C ARG A 69 -20.01 2.10 -0.17
N ALA A 70 -19.52 2.69 -1.26
CA ALA A 70 -18.13 2.56 -1.69
C ALA A 70 -17.14 3.08 -0.65
N VAL A 71 -17.44 4.23 -0.03
CA VAL A 71 -16.64 4.77 1.08
C VAL A 71 -16.60 3.79 2.25
N GLU A 72 -17.73 3.15 2.58
CA GLU A 72 -17.80 2.13 3.62
C GLU A 72 -16.92 0.91 3.29
N CYS A 73 -16.96 0.43 2.03
CA CYS A 73 -16.16 -0.69 1.53
C CYS A 73 -14.66 -0.42 1.60
N VAL A 74 -14.22 0.76 1.15
CA VAL A 74 -12.80 1.15 1.16
C VAL A 74 -12.31 1.41 2.58
N SER A 75 -13.15 1.98 3.44
CA SER A 75 -12.79 2.27 4.84
C SER A 75 -12.65 1.01 5.70
N ASN A 76 -13.31 -0.09 5.31
CA ASN A 76 -13.34 -1.34 6.07
C ASN A 76 -12.92 -2.50 5.18
N TYR A 77 -11.61 -2.76 5.10
CA TYR A 77 -11.06 -3.83 4.29
C TYR A 77 -11.73 -5.17 4.60
N GLY A 78 -12.28 -5.81 3.56
CA GLY A 78 -12.96 -7.10 3.65
C GLY A 78 -14.46 -7.05 3.96
N LEU A 79 -15.05 -5.86 4.17
CA LEU A 79 -16.48 -5.69 4.38
C LEU A 79 -17.31 -6.08 3.15
N CYS A 80 -16.86 -5.65 1.97
CA CYS A 80 -17.54 -5.88 0.69
C CYS A 80 -16.87 -7.02 -0.06
N ASP A 81 -17.61 -7.84 -0.79
CA ASP A 81 -17.07 -8.94 -1.60
C ASP A 81 -16.50 -8.45 -2.94
N LEU A 82 -15.83 -9.32 -3.69
CA LEU A 82 -15.18 -8.93 -4.95
C LEU A 82 -16.18 -8.41 -5.98
N ASP A 83 -17.35 -9.04 -6.07
CA ASP A 83 -18.40 -8.66 -7.02
C ASP A 83 -18.96 -7.28 -6.68
N GLU A 84 -19.23 -7.01 -5.39
CA GLU A 84 -19.71 -5.71 -4.90
C GLU A 84 -18.68 -4.60 -5.14
N LEU A 85 -17.38 -4.87 -4.95
CA LEU A 85 -16.32 -3.88 -5.24
C LEU A 85 -16.31 -3.48 -6.72
N VAL A 86 -16.47 -4.44 -7.63
CA VAL A 86 -16.50 -4.21 -9.08
C VAL A 86 -17.80 -3.53 -9.53
N GLU A 87 -18.94 -3.91 -8.96
CA GLU A 87 -20.22 -3.29 -9.26
C GLU A 87 -20.24 -1.82 -8.82
N LEU A 88 -19.79 -1.55 -7.59
CA LEU A 88 -19.70 -0.19 -7.06
C LEU A 88 -18.73 0.68 -7.86
N SER A 89 -17.56 0.16 -8.25
CA SER A 89 -16.61 0.93 -9.06
C SER A 89 -17.23 1.33 -10.40
N ALA A 90 -17.92 0.40 -11.07
CA ALA A 90 -18.61 0.69 -12.32
C ALA A 90 -19.76 1.70 -12.16
N GLU A 91 -20.50 1.65 -11.06
CA GLU A 91 -21.57 2.61 -10.78
C GLU A 91 -21.03 4.02 -10.53
N LEU A 92 -19.88 4.15 -9.86
CA LEU A 92 -19.21 5.42 -9.63
C LEU A 92 -18.69 6.05 -10.93
N GLU A 93 -18.09 5.26 -11.82
CA GLU A 93 -17.57 5.75 -13.11
C GLU A 93 -18.67 6.15 -14.11
N LYS A 94 -19.87 5.57 -13.97
CA LYS A 94 -20.99 5.78 -14.89
C LYS A 94 -21.46 7.23 -14.94
N TYR A 95 -21.41 7.93 -13.82
CA TYR A 95 -21.77 9.33 -13.76
C TYR A 95 -20.53 10.20 -13.99
N GLN A 96 -20.63 11.22 -14.85
CA GLN A 96 -19.54 12.16 -15.16
C GLN A 96 -19.93 13.63 -14.93
N GLY A 97 -21.07 13.85 -14.26
CA GLY A 97 -21.45 15.18 -13.78
C GLY A 97 -20.96 15.42 -12.36
N GLY A 98 -21.17 16.65 -11.89
CA GLY A 98 -21.11 17.02 -10.48
C GLY A 98 -22.53 17.15 -9.94
N PHE A 99 -22.73 16.72 -8.70
CA PHE A 99 -24.00 16.85 -7.98
C PHE A 99 -24.21 18.25 -7.40
N TYR A 100 -23.13 19.01 -7.20
CA TYR A 100 -23.16 20.33 -6.57
C TYR A 100 -23.10 21.45 -7.60
N GLU A 101 -23.95 22.47 -7.46
CA GLU A 101 -23.96 23.68 -8.29
C GLU A 101 -22.91 24.73 -7.83
N ASP A 102 -21.81 24.30 -7.21
CA ASP A 102 -20.76 25.18 -6.67
C ASP A 102 -19.75 25.63 -7.74
N GLY A 103 -20.11 25.50 -9.02
CA GLY A 103 -19.29 25.86 -10.17
C GLY A 103 -18.52 24.70 -10.79
N GLN A 104 -17.83 24.99 -11.90
CA GLN A 104 -17.16 23.97 -12.71
C GLN A 104 -15.99 23.30 -11.98
N GLU A 105 -15.21 24.05 -11.21
CA GLU A 105 -14.05 23.52 -10.47
C GLU A 105 -14.48 22.50 -9.38
N ALA A 106 -15.56 22.79 -8.66
CA ALA A 106 -16.10 21.88 -7.65
C ALA A 106 -16.63 20.59 -8.29
N CYS A 107 -17.31 20.70 -9.44
CA CYS A 107 -17.78 19.59 -10.24
C CYS A 107 -16.63 18.70 -10.74
N GLU A 108 -15.56 19.29 -11.29
CA GLU A 108 -14.36 18.56 -11.74
C GLU A 108 -13.67 17.84 -10.58
N LYS A 109 -13.54 18.49 -9.42
CA LYS A 109 -12.99 17.86 -8.22
C LYS A 109 -13.81 16.65 -7.78
N GLU A 110 -15.14 16.79 -7.76
CA GLU A 110 -16.04 15.70 -7.36
C GLU A 110 -15.96 14.50 -8.32
N ILE A 111 -15.87 14.76 -9.63
CA ILE A 111 -15.66 13.71 -10.64
C ILE A 111 -14.35 12.97 -10.37
N ASN A 112 -13.27 13.70 -10.10
CA ASN A 112 -11.98 13.10 -9.80
C ASN A 112 -12.02 12.29 -8.50
N ASP A 113 -12.57 12.84 -7.41
CA ASP A 113 -12.71 12.13 -6.13
C ASP A 113 -13.51 10.83 -6.29
N ARG A 114 -14.55 10.82 -7.14
CA ARG A 114 -15.36 9.64 -7.44
C ARG A 114 -14.60 8.59 -8.24
N ASN A 115 -13.80 9.01 -9.23
CA ASN A 115 -12.96 8.11 -10.01
C ASN A 115 -11.85 7.51 -9.14
N ASP A 116 -11.19 8.31 -8.30
CA ASP A 116 -10.18 7.83 -7.35
C ASP A 116 -10.76 6.77 -6.40
N LEU A 117 -12.00 6.96 -5.95
CA LEU A 117 -12.72 5.99 -5.13
C LEU A 117 -13.00 4.69 -5.89
N ALA A 118 -13.42 4.79 -7.17
CA ALA A 118 -13.65 3.62 -8.03
C ALA A 118 -12.35 2.83 -8.25
N GLU A 119 -11.24 3.50 -8.55
CA GLU A 119 -9.93 2.86 -8.69
C GLU A 119 -9.48 2.18 -7.39
N THR A 120 -9.75 2.80 -6.24
CA THR A 120 -9.40 2.22 -4.94
C THR A 120 -10.18 0.93 -4.65
N LEU A 121 -11.47 0.87 -5.02
CA LEU A 121 -12.27 -0.36 -4.90
C LEU A 121 -11.67 -1.50 -5.73
N LEU A 122 -11.29 -1.21 -6.98
CA LEU A 122 -10.68 -2.20 -7.87
C LEU A 122 -9.33 -2.70 -7.32
N LEU A 123 -8.48 -1.78 -6.85
CA LEU A 123 -7.20 -2.13 -6.23
C LEU A 123 -7.40 -3.01 -4.99
N GLN A 124 -8.40 -2.72 -4.17
CA GLN A 124 -8.76 -3.56 -3.03
C GLN A 124 -9.18 -4.97 -3.48
N GLY A 125 -9.92 -5.09 -4.59
CA GLY A 125 -10.27 -6.37 -5.19
C GLY A 125 -9.04 -7.18 -5.61
N GLU A 126 -8.13 -6.57 -6.37
CA GLU A 126 -6.88 -7.21 -6.80
C GLU A 126 -6.01 -7.68 -5.63
N LEU A 127 -5.92 -6.87 -4.57
CA LEU A 127 -5.17 -7.22 -3.37
C LEU A 127 -5.76 -8.45 -2.67
N ARG A 128 -7.09 -8.59 -2.64
CA ARG A 128 -7.74 -9.77 -2.06
C ARG A 128 -7.49 -11.02 -2.89
N GLU A 129 -7.56 -10.93 -4.22
CA GLU A 129 -7.22 -12.07 -5.09
C GLU A 129 -5.76 -12.50 -4.91
N ARG A 130 -4.84 -11.53 -4.82
CA ARG A 130 -3.41 -11.81 -4.56
C ARG A 130 -3.19 -12.45 -3.19
N ASP A 131 -3.85 -11.96 -2.15
CA ASP A 131 -3.76 -12.53 -0.80
C ASP A 131 -4.26 -13.98 -0.78
N HIS A 132 -5.36 -14.27 -1.49
CA HIS A 132 -5.87 -15.62 -1.68
C HIS A 132 -4.84 -16.51 -2.39
N TYR A 133 -4.24 -16.04 -3.49
CA TYR A 133 -3.18 -16.78 -4.18
C TYR A 133 -1.95 -17.04 -3.29
N ILE A 134 -1.53 -16.07 -2.48
CA ILE A 134 -0.39 -16.24 -1.57
C ILE A 134 -0.70 -17.25 -0.47
N LYS A 135 -1.94 -17.29 0.02
CA LYS A 135 -2.34 -18.22 1.09
C LYS A 135 -2.60 -19.63 0.59
N GLU A 136 -3.29 -19.76 -0.54
CA GLU A 136 -3.78 -21.05 -1.03
C GLU A 136 -2.96 -21.61 -2.18
N GLY A 137 -2.42 -20.72 -3.02
CA GLY A 137 -1.75 -21.05 -4.28
C GLY A 137 -0.25 -20.84 -4.26
N ASN A 138 0.40 -20.79 -3.08
CA ASN A 138 1.86 -20.64 -3.00
C ASN A 138 2.54 -21.90 -3.54
N LEU A 139 2.68 -21.95 -4.87
CA LEU A 139 3.13 -23.09 -5.65
C LEU A 139 4.52 -23.56 -5.20
N PHE A 140 5.32 -22.63 -4.66
CA PHE A 140 6.68 -22.86 -4.20
C PHE A 140 6.75 -23.22 -2.71
N ALA A 141 5.66 -23.12 -1.94
CA ALA A 141 5.70 -23.37 -0.50
C ALA A 141 6.15 -24.79 -0.17
N TYR A 142 5.72 -25.77 -0.98
CA TYR A 142 6.16 -27.16 -0.82
C TYR A 142 7.64 -27.32 -1.17
N ASP A 143 8.07 -26.82 -2.32
CA ASP A 143 9.46 -26.96 -2.79
C ASP A 143 10.45 -26.24 -1.87
N VAL A 144 10.14 -25.01 -1.47
CA VAL A 144 10.97 -24.22 -0.53
C VAL A 144 11.06 -24.92 0.82
N LYS A 145 9.97 -25.53 1.29
CA LYS A 145 9.98 -26.31 2.53
C LYS A 145 10.82 -27.57 2.38
N ALA A 146 10.70 -28.30 1.27
CA ALA A 146 11.49 -29.50 1.01
C ALA A 146 12.99 -29.20 0.94
N ASP A 147 13.38 -28.14 0.22
CA ASP A 147 14.78 -27.68 0.15
C ASP A 147 15.32 -27.27 1.52
N LYS A 148 14.51 -26.53 2.29
CA LYS A 148 14.87 -26.17 3.66
C LYS A 148 15.05 -27.40 4.56
N ASP A 149 14.13 -28.36 4.51
CA ASP A 149 14.19 -29.57 5.33
C ASP A 149 15.40 -30.44 4.96
N MET A 150 15.77 -30.51 3.68
CA MET A 150 17.01 -31.19 3.26
C MET A 150 18.25 -30.46 3.77
N HIS A 151 18.30 -29.15 3.63
CA HIS A 151 19.43 -28.34 4.11
C HIS A 151 19.61 -28.43 5.63
N ASP A 152 18.52 -28.30 6.39
CA ASP A 152 18.55 -28.43 7.84
C ASP A 152 19.02 -29.83 8.27
N ARG A 153 18.67 -30.87 7.50
CA ARG A 153 19.14 -32.25 7.73
C ARG A 153 20.64 -32.40 7.46
N GLU A 154 21.17 -31.83 6.38
CA GLU A 154 22.61 -31.81 6.08
C GLU A 154 23.40 -31.12 7.20
N VAL A 155 22.94 -29.93 7.61
CA VAL A 155 23.55 -29.17 8.72
C VAL A 155 23.53 -29.98 10.03
N PHE A 156 22.45 -30.71 10.29
CA PHE A 156 22.39 -31.59 11.46
C PHE A 156 23.44 -32.71 11.38
N PHE A 157 23.56 -33.39 10.24
CA PHE A 157 24.52 -34.48 10.06
C PHE A 157 25.98 -34.00 10.14
N ASP A 158 26.29 -32.86 9.53
CA ASP A 158 27.62 -32.24 9.61
C ASP A 158 28.01 -31.93 11.07
N ARG A 159 27.03 -31.54 11.90
CA ARG A 159 27.27 -31.23 13.30
C ARG A 159 27.56 -32.47 14.16
N ILE A 160 26.94 -33.60 13.85
CA ILE A 160 27.12 -34.84 14.62
C ILE A 160 28.21 -35.76 14.06
N SER A 161 28.60 -35.61 12.79
CA SER A 161 29.62 -36.43 12.13
C SER A 161 30.92 -36.54 12.94
N PRO A 162 31.48 -35.45 13.52
CA PRO A 162 32.71 -35.54 14.32
C PRO A 162 32.55 -36.33 15.62
N SER A 163 31.31 -36.50 16.09
CA SER A 163 30.98 -37.23 17.33
C SER A 163 30.72 -38.72 17.09
N LEU A 164 30.60 -39.13 15.82
CA LEU A 164 30.32 -40.51 15.40
C LEU A 164 31.60 -41.27 14.97
N ASP A 165 32.73 -40.59 14.77
CA ASP A 165 34.04 -41.18 14.46
C ASP A 165 34.77 -41.71 15.73
N ILE A 166 34.09 -42.55 16.51
CA ILE A 166 34.64 -43.31 17.65
C ILE A 166 34.69 -44.79 17.29
#